data_AF-A0A920JLK6-F1
#
_entry.id   AF-A0A920JLK6-F1
#
_cell.length_a   1.000
_cell.length_b   1.000
_cell.length_c   1.000
_cell.angle_alpha   90.00
_cell.angle_beta   90.00
_cell.angle_gamma   90.00
#
_symmetry.space_group_name_H-M   'P 1'
#
loop_
_entity.id
_entity.type
_entity.pdbx_description
1 polymer ?
#
loop_
_entity_poly.entity_id
_entity_poly.type
_entity_poly.pdbx_seq_one_letter_code
_entity_poly.pdbx_strand_id
1 'polypeptide(L)'
;MILYQEQVMQIAQRISGFELDEADDLRKAMGKKIPKVMEQQRNKFTEGALKNGYSEQFSVELFDQIAYFAGYGFNKSHSVPYALLAIKLHF
;
A
#
# COMPACT_ATOMS: atom_id res chain seq x y z
N MET A 1 17.02 -3.37 0.13
CA MET A 1 15.80 -3.97 -0.42
C MET A 1 14.76 -2.87 -0.43
N ILE A 2 14.63 -2.27 -1.61
CA ILE A 2 13.76 -1.14 -1.88
C ILE A 2 12.34 -1.72 -1.95
N LEU A 3 11.39 -1.23 -1.15
CA LEU A 3 9.98 -1.49 -1.43
C LEU A 3 9.71 -0.70 -2.71
N TYR A 4 9.82 -1.38 -3.86
CA TYR A 4 9.87 -0.71 -5.16
C TYR A 4 8.62 0.14 -5.32
N GLN A 5 8.79 1.38 -5.81
CA GLN A 5 7.68 2.28 -6.10
C GLN A 5 6.61 1.60 -6.96
N GLU A 6 7.05 0.73 -7.87
CA GLU A 6 6.19 -0.13 -8.69
C GLU A 6 5.42 -1.16 -7.88
N GLN A 7 5.97 -1.73 -6.81
CA GLN A 7 5.26 -2.70 -5.96
C GLN A 7 4.11 -2.05 -5.19
N VAL A 8 4.30 -0.81 -4.69
CA VAL A 8 3.21 -0.05 -4.06
C VAL A 8 2.08 0.18 -5.06
N MET A 9 2.44 0.57 -6.28
CA MET A 9 1.46 0.79 -7.34
C MET A 9 0.72 -0.50 -7.72
N GLN A 10 1.44 -1.61 -7.90
CA GLN A 10 0.85 -2.91 -8.23
C GLN A 10 -0.07 -3.43 -7.12
N ILE A 11 0.29 -3.24 -5.84
CA ILE A 11 -0.55 -3.66 -4.71
C ILE A 11 -1.83 -2.80 -4.68
N ALA A 12 -1.72 -1.48 -4.86
CA ALA A 12 -2.88 -0.60 -4.92
C ALA A 12 -3.82 -0.93 -6.08
N GLN A 13 -3.28 -1.24 -7.26
CA GLN A 13 -4.06 -1.70 -8.41
C GLN A 13 -4.74 -3.03 -8.15
N ARG A 14 -4.02 -4.03 -7.63
CA ARG A 14 -4.53 -5.39 -7.47
C ARG A 14 -5.52 -5.53 -6.32
N ILE A 15 -5.25 -4.87 -5.21
CA ILE A 15 -6.06 -4.97 -3.99
C ILE A 15 -7.21 -3.98 -4.04
N SER A 16 -6.95 -2.73 -4.39
CA SER A 16 -7.95 -1.66 -4.32
C SER A 16 -8.54 -1.26 -5.66
N GLY A 17 -8.04 -1.80 -6.78
CA GLY A 17 -8.50 -1.41 -8.11
C GLY A 17 -8.11 0.02 -8.48
N PHE A 18 -7.05 0.57 -7.87
CA PHE A 18 -6.60 1.92 -8.19
C PHE A 18 -6.23 2.04 -9.68
N GLU A 19 -6.52 3.18 -10.27
CA GLU A 19 -5.97 3.53 -11.58
C GLU A 19 -4.47 3.88 -11.47
N LEU A 20 -3.76 3.89 -12.60
CA LEU A 20 -2.32 4.25 -12.63
C LEU A 20 -2.04 5.60 -11.96
N ASP A 21 -2.89 6.59 -12.18
CA ASP A 21 -2.75 7.93 -11.60
C ASP A 21 -2.98 7.93 -10.08
N GLU A 22 -3.98 7.19 -9.59
CA GLU A 22 -4.26 7.08 -8.15
C GLU A 22 -3.15 6.35 -7.40
N ALA A 23 -2.57 5.32 -8.04
CA ALA A 23 -1.44 4.58 -7.54
C ALA A 23 -0.17 5.45 -7.44
N ASP A 24 0.06 6.35 -8.41
CA ASP A 24 1.18 7.30 -8.36
C ASP A 24 0.95 8.40 -7.31
N ASP A 25 -0.30 8.84 -7.11
CA ASP A 25 -0.66 9.77 -6.03
C ASP A 25 -0.43 9.16 -4.65
N LEU A 26 -0.78 7.88 -4.44
CA LEU A 26 -0.47 7.13 -3.23
C LEU A 26 1.04 7.12 -2.96
N ARG A 27 1.84 6.81 -3.98
CA ARG A 27 3.31 6.81 -3.90
C ARG A 27 3.85 8.19 -3.50
N LYS A 28 3.36 9.26 -4.13
CA LYS A 28 3.77 10.65 -3.79
C LYS A 28 3.39 11.02 -2.37
N ALA A 29 2.18 10.68 -1.94
CA ALA A 29 1.68 10.94 -0.59
C ALA A 29 2.53 10.25 0.47
N MET A 30 2.87 8.99 0.23
CA MET A 30 3.76 8.19 1.08
C MET A 30 5.16 8.77 1.19
N GLY A 31 5.72 9.30 0.09
CA GLY A 31 7.00 10.00 0.11
C GLY A 31 7.00 11.30 0.91
N LYS A 32 5.90 12.07 0.85
CA LYS A 32 5.76 13.34 1.57
C LYS A 32 5.29 13.19 3.03
N LYS A 33 4.77 12.02 3.41
CA LYS A 33 4.29 11.69 4.77
C LYS A 33 3.26 12.70 5.31
N ILE A 34 2.37 13.22 4.45
CA ILE A 34 1.37 14.21 4.87
C ILE A 34 0.19 13.45 5.50
N PRO A 35 -0.07 13.58 6.82
CA PRO A 35 -1.05 12.74 7.52
C PRO A 35 -2.45 12.81 6.91
N LYS A 36 -2.90 14.04 6.59
CA LYS A 36 -4.21 14.28 5.97
C LYS A 36 -4.38 13.58 4.61
N VAL A 37 -3.31 13.53 3.81
CA VAL A 37 -3.35 12.88 2.49
C VAL A 37 -3.28 11.36 2.64
N MET A 38 -2.48 10.87 3.59
CA MET A 38 -2.40 9.44 3.91
C MET A 38 -3.74 8.88 4.38
N GLU A 39 -4.48 9.62 5.21
CA GLU A 39 -5.81 9.21 5.67
C GLU A 39 -6.82 9.15 4.52
N GLN A 40 -6.81 10.15 3.62
CA GLN A 40 -7.64 10.13 2.41
C GLN A 40 -7.33 8.94 1.52
N GLN A 41 -6.05 8.64 1.32
CA GLN A 41 -5.61 7.50 0.53
C GLN A 41 -5.94 6.17 1.20
N ARG A 42 -5.90 6.09 2.54
CA ARG A 42 -6.31 4.92 3.31
C ARG A 42 -7.77 4.59 3.10
N ASN A 43 -8.65 5.59 3.15
CA ASN A 43 -10.08 5.39 2.92
C ASN A 43 -10.35 4.91 1.50
N LYS A 44 -9.75 5.56 0.48
CA LYS A 44 -9.85 5.11 -0.91
C LYS A 44 -9.35 3.67 -1.10
N PHE A 45 -8.21 3.34 -0.53
CA PHE A 45 -7.61 2.00 -0.62
C PHE A 45 -8.54 0.96 -0.01
N THR A 46 -9.10 1.26 1.17
CA THR A 46 -10.00 0.37 1.91
C THR A 46 -11.33 0.19 1.18
N GLU A 47 -11.93 1.26 0.67
CA GLU A 47 -13.15 1.18 -0.15
C GLU A 47 -12.95 0.38 -1.43
N GLY A 48 -11.83 0.59 -2.12
CA GLY A 48 -11.47 -0.16 -3.31
C GLY A 48 -11.26 -1.65 -3.00
N ALA A 49 -10.61 -1.95 -1.88
CA ALA A 49 -10.35 -3.32 -1.45
C ALA A 49 -11.63 -4.05 -1.04
N LEU A 50 -12.53 -3.36 -0.34
CA LEU A 50 -13.88 -3.85 -0.03
C LEU A 50 -14.67 -4.18 -1.31
N LYS A 51 -14.60 -3.33 -2.35
CA LYS A 51 -15.22 -3.59 -3.65
C LYS A 51 -14.65 -4.81 -4.36
N ASN A 52 -13.37 -5.11 -4.15
CA ASN A 52 -12.70 -6.29 -4.68
C ASN A 52 -12.89 -7.55 -3.82
N GLY A 53 -13.68 -7.48 -2.75
CA GLY A 53 -14.03 -8.62 -1.90
C GLY A 53 -13.05 -8.87 -0.74
N TYR A 54 -12.10 -7.96 -0.48
CA TYR A 54 -11.24 -8.03 0.69
C TYR A 54 -11.93 -7.45 1.93
N SER A 55 -11.55 -7.92 3.13
CA SER A 55 -12.09 -7.36 4.37
C SER A 55 -11.50 -5.99 4.69
N GLU A 56 -12.27 -5.15 5.36
CA GLU A 56 -11.81 -3.84 5.83
C GLU A 56 -10.55 -3.97 6.70
N GLN A 57 -10.57 -4.94 7.63
CA GLN A 57 -9.45 -5.19 8.54
C GLN A 57 -8.16 -5.55 7.78
N PHE A 58 -8.23 -6.46 6.80
CA PHE A 58 -7.08 -6.81 5.98
C PHE A 58 -6.56 -5.60 5.18
N SER A 59 -7.47 -4.81 4.62
CA SER A 59 -7.14 -3.65 3.79
C SER A 59 -6.43 -2.56 4.59
N VAL A 60 -6.92 -2.32 5.81
CA VAL A 60 -6.30 -1.41 6.77
C VAL A 60 -4.91 -1.89 7.19
N GLU A 61 -4.78 -3.14 7.60
CA GLU A 61 -3.48 -3.71 8.01
C GLU A 61 -2.47 -3.65 6.87
N LEU A 62 -2.88 -3.98 5.64
CA LEU A 62 -2.03 -3.92 4.46
C LEU A 62 -1.61 -2.48 4.14
N PHE A 63 -2.53 -1.53 4.20
CA PHE A 63 -2.21 -0.12 3.98
C PHE A 63 -1.20 0.40 5.01
N ASP A 64 -1.39 0.08 6.30
CA ASP A 64 -0.50 0.49 7.37
C ASP A 64 0.90 -0.12 7.20
N GLN A 65 0.99 -1.38 6.74
CA GLN A 65 2.27 -1.98 6.36
C GLN A 65 2.94 -1.21 5.22
N ILE A 66 2.23 -0.92 4.13
CA ILE A 66 2.79 -0.17 2.99
C ILE A 66 3.24 1.23 3.45
N ALA A 67 2.44 1.93 4.25
CA ALA A 67 2.76 3.24 4.82
C ALA A 67 4.00 3.19 5.72
N TYR A 68 4.11 2.18 6.57
CA TYR A 68 5.26 1.95 7.43
C TYR A 68 6.54 1.75 6.60
N PHE A 69 6.49 0.89 5.57
CA PHE A 69 7.64 0.63 4.71
C PHE A 69 8.00 1.82 3.80
N ALA A 70 7.03 2.54 3.27
CA ALA A 70 7.29 3.76 2.51
C ALA A 70 7.90 4.86 3.41
N GLY A 71 7.52 4.87 4.69
CA GLY A 71 8.13 5.74 5.69
C GLY A 71 9.54 5.34 6.11
N TYR A 72 9.86 4.04 6.09
CA TYR A 72 11.17 3.47 6.41
C TYR A 72 12.11 3.33 5.21
N GLY A 73 11.65 3.55 3.97
CA GLY A 73 12.40 3.40 2.72
C GLY A 73 13.66 4.27 2.57
N PHE A 74 14.01 5.07 3.57
CA PHE A 74 15.28 5.79 3.67
C PHE A 74 16.36 5.07 4.49
N ASN A 75 16.08 3.94 5.17
CA ASN A 75 17.09 3.28 6.01
C ASN A 75 17.04 1.74 5.96
N LYS A 76 18.11 1.13 5.39
CA LYS A 76 18.56 -0.28 5.43
C LYS A 76 17.94 -1.35 4.49
N SER A 77 18.64 -1.52 3.38
CA SER A 77 19.09 -2.71 2.64
C SER A 77 18.58 -4.17 2.83
N HIS A 78 17.89 -4.66 3.88
CA HIS A 78 17.92 -6.13 4.13
C HIS A 78 16.67 -6.94 4.57
N SER A 79 15.42 -6.46 4.50
CA SER A 79 14.27 -7.21 5.09
C SER A 79 13.17 -7.60 4.10
N VAL A 80 13.12 -8.88 3.70
CA VAL A 80 12.12 -9.53 2.83
C VAL A 80 10.68 -9.22 3.28
N PRO A 81 9.70 -8.86 2.39
CA PRO A 81 8.45 -8.24 2.82
C PRO A 81 7.40 -9.27 3.24
N TYR A 82 6.93 -9.20 4.49
CA TYR A 82 5.78 -9.95 4.97
C TYR A 82 4.48 -9.64 4.19
N ALA A 83 4.34 -8.42 3.64
CA ALA A 83 3.20 -8.03 2.82
C ALA A 83 3.10 -8.84 1.50
N LEU A 84 4.24 -9.16 0.88
CA LEU A 84 4.26 -10.09 -0.28
C LEU A 84 3.89 -11.50 0.14
N LEU A 85 4.30 -11.92 1.34
CA LEU A 85 3.96 -13.24 1.87
C LEU A 85 2.45 -13.35 2.16
N ALA A 86 1.83 -12.31 2.71
CA ALA A 86 0.39 -12.25 2.98
C ALA A 86 -0.44 -12.30 1.69
N ILE A 87 -0.04 -11.55 0.65
CA ILE A 87 -0.68 -11.65 -0.68
C ILE A 87 -0.50 -13.05 -1.28
N LYS A 88 0.64 -13.70 -1.05
CA LYS A 88 0.92 -15.05 -1.56
C LYS A 88 0.20 -16.16 -0.78
N LEU A 89 -0.15 -15.93 0.48
CA LEU A 89 -0.91 -16.88 1.31
C LEU A 89 -2.42 -16.82 1.10
N HIS A 90 -2.93 -15.81 0.37
CA HIS A 90 -4.35 -15.66 0.06
C HIS A 90 -4.75 -16.23 -1.31
N PHE A 91 -3.90 -17.08 -1.90
CA PHE A 91 -4.18 -17.90 -3.09
C PHE A 91 -4.16 -19.38 -2.74
#